data_AF-A0A2G8LI59-F1
#
_entry.id   AF-A0A2G8LI59-F1
#
_cell.length_a   1.000
_cell.length_b   1.000
_cell.length_c   1.000
_cell.angle_alpha   90.00
_cell.angle_beta   90.00
_cell.angle_gamma   90.00
#
_symmetry.space_group_name_H-M   'P 1'
#
loop_
_entity.id
_entity.type
_entity.pdbx_description
1 polymer ?
#
loop_
_entity_poly.entity_id
_entity_poly.type
_entity_poly.pdbx_seq_one_letter_code
_entity_poly.pdbx_strand_id
1 'polypeptide(L)'
;MESNGGGWTVIQRRSSASVDFYLGWLDYKDGFGHKNQDHWLGINNIHSMTNQKTYQLRIDLRDSASSAYDAVYSTDSASSSNYAVYSKDSALPSYYAVYSTFSINNETDKYRLSVGSYSGNAGE
;
A
#
# COMPACT_ATOMS: atom_id res chain seq x y z
N MET A 1 19.03 -3.08 5.20
CA MET A 1 18.14 -2.51 6.22
C MET A 1 18.46 -1.03 6.26
N GLU A 2 17.66 -0.21 5.59
CA GLU A 2 17.89 1.23 5.57
C GLU A 2 16.99 1.91 6.59
N SER A 3 17.66 2.43 7.61
CA SER A 3 17.17 3.29 8.67
C SER A 3 17.09 4.73 8.13
N ASN A 4 15.96 5.14 7.54
CA ASN A 4 15.69 6.53 7.14
C ASN A 4 14.16 6.80 7.17
N GLY A 5 13.61 7.11 8.36
CA GLY A 5 12.20 7.54 8.50
C GLY A 5 11.16 6.41 8.39
N GLY A 6 11.60 5.16 8.58
CA GLY A 6 10.89 3.92 8.30
C GLY A 6 9.74 3.61 9.27
N GLY A 7 8.55 3.48 8.71
CA GLY A 7 7.35 2.95 9.40
C GLY A 7 6.30 2.38 8.45
N TRP A 8 6.48 2.50 7.14
CA TRP A 8 5.54 2.01 6.14
C TRP A 8 6.02 0.67 5.60
N THR A 9 5.14 -0.32 5.61
CA THR A 9 5.37 -1.58 4.90
C THR A 9 4.58 -1.51 3.59
N VAL A 10 5.16 -2.01 2.51
CA VAL A 10 4.49 -2.05 1.21
C VAL A 10 3.73 -3.36 1.10
N ILE A 11 2.42 -3.31 0.86
CA ILE A 11 1.59 -4.50 0.62
C ILE A 11 1.44 -4.80 -0.86
N GLN A 12 1.56 -3.77 -1.70
CA GLN A 12 1.30 -3.85 -3.13
C GLN A 12 2.10 -2.78 -3.85
N ARG A 13 2.79 -3.18 -4.93
CA ARG A 13 3.53 -2.26 -5.81
C ARG A 13 3.28 -2.59 -7.28
N ARG A 14 2.97 -1.59 -8.11
CA ARG A 14 2.91 -1.66 -9.59
C ARG A 14 3.80 -0.58 -10.20
N SER A 15 5.10 -0.72 -10.10
CA SER A 15 6.06 0.17 -10.76
C SER A 15 6.37 -0.22 -12.20
N SER A 16 6.06 -1.45 -12.61
CA SER A 16 6.41 -1.98 -13.93
C SER A 16 5.39 -3.02 -14.44
N ALA A 17 5.71 -3.67 -15.56
CA ALA A 17 4.99 -4.84 -16.08
C ALA A 17 5.74 -6.15 -15.80
N SER A 18 6.60 -6.18 -14.78
CA SER A 18 7.48 -7.33 -14.47
C SER A 18 6.76 -8.52 -13.83
N VAL A 19 5.60 -8.29 -13.23
CA VAL A 19 4.81 -9.30 -12.53
C VAL A 19 3.37 -9.27 -13.05
N ASP A 20 2.84 -10.45 -13.36
CA ASP A 20 1.43 -10.60 -13.70
C ASP A 20 0.56 -10.53 -12.45
N PHE A 21 -0.49 -9.72 -12.50
CA PHE A 21 -1.49 -9.58 -11.43
C PHE A 21 -2.80 -10.28 -11.78
N TYR A 22 -2.91 -10.90 -12.96
CA TYR A 22 -4.04 -11.72 -13.37
C TYR A 22 -3.87 -13.17 -12.89
N LEU A 23 -3.76 -13.32 -11.56
CA LEU A 23 -3.50 -14.59 -10.88
C LEU A 23 -4.73 -15.12 -10.14
N GLY A 24 -4.66 -16.37 -9.71
CA GLY A 24 -5.74 -17.05 -9.01
C GLY A 24 -5.88 -16.63 -7.54
N TRP A 25 -6.93 -17.14 -6.90
CA TRP A 25 -7.21 -16.84 -5.49
C TRP A 25 -6.06 -17.24 -4.55
N LEU A 26 -5.44 -18.40 -4.79
CA LEU A 26 -4.34 -18.90 -3.96
C LEU A 26 -3.14 -17.94 -3.98
N ASP A 27 -2.80 -17.40 -5.15
CA ASP A 27 -1.71 -16.43 -5.28
C ASP A 27 -2.01 -15.14 -4.53
N TYR A 28 -3.24 -14.63 -4.59
CA TYR A 28 -3.64 -13.46 -3.81
C TYR A 28 -3.68 -13.74 -2.31
N LYS A 29 -4.02 -14.97 -1.90
CA LYS A 29 -4.04 -15.39 -0.50
C LYS A 29 -2.62 -15.44 0.08
N ASP A 30 -1.68 -16.02 -0.65
CA ASP A 30 -0.31 -16.27 -0.19
C ASP A 30 0.68 -15.14 -0.50
N GLY A 31 0.47 -14.41 -1.61
CA GLY A 31 1.35 -13.36 -2.12
C GLY A 31 2.17 -13.80 -3.33
N PHE A 32 2.59 -12.83 -4.14
CA PHE A 32 3.38 -13.06 -5.35
C PHE A 32 4.28 -11.87 -5.69
N GLY A 33 5.24 -12.09 -6.58
CA GLY A 33 6.24 -11.08 -6.98
C GLY A 33 7.40 -10.93 -6.01
N HIS A 34 8.13 -9.83 -6.11
CA HIS A 34 9.33 -9.56 -5.31
C HIS A 34 9.17 -8.31 -4.47
N LYS A 35 9.43 -8.40 -3.15
CA LYS A 35 9.25 -7.29 -2.18
C LYS A 35 9.97 -5.98 -2.55
N ASN A 36 11.05 -6.07 -3.33
CA ASN A 36 11.82 -4.91 -3.79
C ASN A 36 11.35 -4.36 -5.16
N GLN A 37 10.39 -5.03 -5.81
CA GLN A 37 9.83 -4.72 -7.12
C GLN A 37 8.30 -4.79 -7.05
N ASP A 38 7.65 -5.13 -8.17
CA ASP A 38 6.21 -5.38 -8.21
C ASP A 38 5.88 -6.63 -7.44
N HIS A 39 4.92 -6.51 -6.53
CA HIS A 39 4.49 -7.61 -5.70
C HIS A 39 3.12 -7.34 -5.08
N TRP A 40 2.58 -8.44 -4.56
CA TRP A 40 1.47 -8.48 -3.63
C TRP A 40 1.93 -9.28 -2.41
N LEU A 41 1.80 -8.70 -1.21
CA LEU A 41 2.30 -9.31 0.00
C LEU A 41 1.53 -10.57 0.41
N GLY A 42 0.30 -10.74 -0.07
CA GLY A 42 -0.58 -11.84 0.29
C GLY A 42 -1.57 -11.43 1.37
N ILE A 43 -2.84 -11.78 1.16
CA ILE A 43 -3.94 -11.40 2.05
C ILE A 43 -3.73 -11.97 3.47
N ASN A 44 -3.18 -13.19 3.61
CA ASN A 44 -2.88 -13.77 4.92
C ASN A 44 -1.90 -12.92 5.73
N ASN A 45 -0.85 -12.44 5.07
CA ASN A 45 0.17 -11.60 5.70
C ASN A 45 -0.43 -10.23 6.08
N ILE A 46 -1.23 -9.64 5.19
CA ILE A 46 -1.90 -8.36 5.45
C ILE A 46 -2.87 -8.50 6.64
N HIS A 47 -3.75 -9.52 6.63
CA HIS A 47 -4.65 -9.83 7.73
C HIS A 47 -3.90 -9.99 9.05
N SER A 48 -2.84 -10.79 9.06
CA SER A 48 -2.06 -11.06 10.27
C SER A 48 -1.40 -9.80 10.84
N MET A 49 -1.02 -8.83 10.00
CA MET A 49 -0.44 -7.57 10.45
C MET A 49 -1.52 -6.59 10.90
N THR A 50 -2.56 -6.37 10.08
CA THR A 50 -3.56 -5.32 10.31
C THR A 50 -4.48 -5.56 11.50
N ASN A 51 -4.50 -6.78 12.05
CA ASN A 51 -5.30 -7.12 13.22
C ASN A 51 -4.49 -7.08 14.54
N GLN A 52 -3.21 -6.72 14.50
CA GLN A 52 -2.39 -6.61 15.71
C GLN A 52 -2.65 -5.29 16.46
N LYS A 53 -2.91 -4.22 15.70
CA LYS A 53 -3.09 -2.84 16.17
C LYS A 53 -3.95 -2.09 15.14
N THR A 54 -4.20 -0.81 15.39
CA THR A 54 -4.78 0.08 14.38
C THR A 54 -3.70 0.51 13.40
N TYR A 55 -3.95 0.28 12.11
CA TYR A 55 -3.10 0.71 11.01
C TYR A 55 -3.84 1.72 10.14
N GLN A 56 -3.13 2.66 9.55
CA GLN A 56 -3.61 3.55 8.49
C GLN A 56 -3.27 2.93 7.13
N LEU A 57 -4.01 3.29 6.08
CA LEU A 57 -3.68 2.94 4.70
C LEU A 57 -3.36 4.21 3.93
N ARG A 58 -2.33 4.21 3.09
CA ARG A 58 -2.11 5.23 2.08
C ARG A 58 -1.95 4.55 0.72
N ILE A 59 -2.33 5.26 -0.31
CA ILE A 59 -2.27 4.82 -1.69
C ILE A 59 -1.65 5.98 -2.45
N ASP A 60 -0.60 5.73 -3.21
CA ASP A 60 0.16 6.72 -3.96
C ASP A 60 0.05 6.40 -5.46
N LEU A 61 -0.93 7.02 -6.12
CA LEU A 61 -1.18 6.83 -7.53
C LEU A 61 -0.34 7.84 -8.32
N ARG A 62 0.42 7.36 -9.31
CA ARG A 62 1.05 8.25 -10.29
C ARG A 62 0.26 8.19 -11.58
N ASP A 63 -0.13 9.35 -12.10
CA ASP A 63 -0.69 9.40 -13.44
C ASP A 63 0.35 8.96 -14.46
N SER A 64 -0.05 8.04 -15.32
CA SER A 64 0.82 7.46 -16.34
C SER A 64 0.85 8.35 -17.58
N ALA A 65 1.56 9.47 -17.51
CA ALA A 65 2.41 9.79 -18.66
C ALA A 65 3.62 8.82 -18.72
N SER A 66 3.91 8.12 -17.61
CA SER A 66 4.67 6.86 -17.61
C SER A 66 4.44 6.05 -16.32
N SER A 67 3.83 4.88 -16.49
CA SER A 67 3.78 3.68 -15.64
C SER A 67 4.45 3.75 -14.25
N ALA A 68 3.68 3.98 -13.18
CA ALA A 68 3.89 3.39 -11.84
C ALA A 68 2.74 3.71 -10.85
N TYR A 69 1.97 2.72 -10.40
CA TYR A 69 1.05 2.85 -9.27
C TYR A 69 1.69 2.24 -8.01
N ASP A 70 1.85 2.99 -6.92
CA ASP A 70 2.37 2.50 -5.63
C ASP A 70 1.25 2.55 -4.55
N ALA A 71 1.18 1.60 -3.61
CA ALA A 71 0.26 1.66 -2.47
C ALA A 71 1.00 1.36 -1.15
N VAL A 72 0.89 2.24 -0.14
CA VAL A 72 1.81 2.33 1.02
C VAL A 72 1.00 2.55 2.31
N TYR A 73 1.02 1.70 3.36
CA TYR A 73 0.15 1.85 4.58
C TYR A 73 0.90 2.23 5.89
N SER A 74 0.30 3.05 6.79
CA SER A 74 0.96 3.70 7.96
C SER A 74 0.62 3.04 9.26
N THR A 75 1.52 3.15 10.23
CA THR A 75 1.33 2.69 11.58
C THR A 75 1.87 3.77 12.51
N ASP A 76 0.95 4.39 13.25
CA ASP A 76 1.14 5.20 14.47
C ASP A 76 1.30 6.73 14.37
N SER A 77 0.65 7.37 15.33
CA SER A 77 0.28 8.78 15.48
C SER A 77 1.22 9.58 16.38
N ALA A 78 2.53 9.34 16.33
CA ALA A 78 3.46 10.07 17.19
C ALA A 78 4.88 10.20 16.62
N SER A 79 5.10 11.16 15.71
CA SER A 79 6.24 12.09 15.76
C SER A 79 6.32 12.94 14.52
N SER A 80 6.24 14.25 14.74
CA SER A 80 6.49 15.31 13.79
C SER A 80 7.89 15.19 13.17
N SER A 81 7.98 14.66 11.95
CA SER A 81 8.99 15.01 10.94
C SER A 81 8.65 14.34 9.61
N ASN A 82 7.94 15.07 8.77
CA ASN A 82 7.56 14.63 7.42
C ASN A 82 8.78 14.68 6.50
N TYR A 83 9.19 13.53 5.96
CA TYR A 83 9.94 13.47 4.71
C TYR A 83 9.33 12.38 3.83
N ALA A 84 8.57 12.79 2.82
CA ALA A 84 8.28 11.96 1.66
C ALA A 84 9.43 12.15 0.67
N VAL A 85 10.10 11.05 0.29
CA VAL A 85 11.11 11.08 -0.77
C VAL A 85 10.38 11.17 -2.12
N TYR A 86 10.37 12.37 -2.71
CA TYR A 86 9.92 12.57 -4.08
C TYR A 86 11.01 12.10 -5.05
N SER A 87 10.68 11.16 -5.94
CA SER A 87 11.54 10.88 -7.09
C SER A 87 11.45 12.06 -8.06
N LYS A 88 12.63 12.51 -8.51
CA LYS A 88 12.88 13.66 -9.37
C LYS A 88 12.32 13.45 -10.78
N ASP A 89 11.00 13.57 -10.93
CA ASP A 89 10.37 13.92 -12.21
C ASP A 89 9.10 14.73 -11.91
N SER A 90 9.33 16.03 -11.76
CA SER A 90 8.49 17.04 -11.10
C SER A 90 7.34 17.58 -11.96
N ALA A 91 6.78 16.77 -12.87
CA ALA A 91 5.75 17.23 -13.81
C ALA A 91 4.44 16.41 -13.85
N LEU A 92 4.37 15.24 -13.21
CA LEU A 92 3.15 14.43 -13.22
C LEU A 92 2.36 14.60 -11.93
N PRO A 93 1.03 14.74 -12.00
CA PRO A 93 0.21 14.74 -10.80
C PRO A 93 0.36 13.40 -10.09
N SER A 94 0.95 13.45 -8.90
CA SER A 94 0.90 12.35 -7.94
C SER A 94 -0.36 12.52 -7.11
N TYR A 95 -1.26 11.57 -7.25
CA TYR A 95 -2.48 11.48 -6.47
C TYR A 95 -2.23 10.60 -5.25
N TYR A 96 -2.83 10.93 -4.12
CA TYR A 96 -2.76 10.12 -2.93
C TYR A 96 -4.12 10.03 -2.23
N ALA A 97 -4.34 8.89 -1.58
CA ALA A 97 -5.48 8.63 -0.71
C ALA A 97 -4.96 8.05 0.61
N VAL A 98 -5.41 8.59 1.73
CA VAL A 98 -5.09 8.13 3.08
C VAL A 98 -6.38 7.77 3.79
N TYR A 99 -6.40 6.61 4.44
CA TYR A 99 -7.46 6.16 5.32
C TYR A 99 -6.96 6.06 6.74
N SER A 100 -7.70 6.63 7.68
CA SER A 100 -7.31 6.71 9.10
C SER A 100 -7.25 5.34 9.81
N THR A 101 -7.99 4.36 9.32
CA THR A 101 -7.94 2.98 9.79
C THR A 101 -7.94 2.02 8.60
N PHE A 102 -7.34 0.84 8.78
CA PHE A 102 -7.20 -0.20 7.77
C PHE A 102 -7.11 -1.56 8.47
N SER A 103 -8.06 -2.43 8.16
CA SER A 103 -8.01 -3.83 8.56
C SER A 103 -8.65 -4.73 7.51
N ILE A 104 -8.13 -5.95 7.43
CA ILE A 104 -8.69 -7.03 6.63
C ILE A 104 -9.21 -8.10 7.59
N ASN A 105 -10.44 -8.58 7.41
CA ASN A 105 -11.00 -9.64 8.25
C ASN A 105 -10.44 -11.04 7.90
N ASN A 106 -10.86 -12.07 8.62
CA ASN A 106 -10.40 -13.44 8.38
C ASN A 106 -11.05 -14.08 7.13
N GLU A 107 -10.66 -15.31 6.80
CA GLU A 107 -11.18 -16.05 5.65
C GLU A 107 -12.69 -16.33 5.72
N THR A 108 -13.26 -16.54 6.91
CA THR A 108 -14.70 -16.74 7.11
C THR A 108 -15.49 -15.51 6.67
N ASP A 109 -14.94 -14.32 6.91
CA ASP A 109 -15.46 -13.03 6.43
C ASP A 109 -14.96 -12.67 5.02
N LYS A 110 -14.38 -13.64 4.30
CA LYS A 110 -13.83 -13.49 2.94
C LYS A 110 -12.83 -12.34 2.83
N TYR A 111 -12.06 -12.09 3.89
CA TYR A 111 -11.06 -11.03 3.93
C TYR A 111 -11.63 -9.64 3.61
N ARG A 112 -12.84 -9.37 4.11
CA ARG A 112 -13.50 -8.09 3.93
C ARG A 112 -12.62 -6.93 4.44
N LEU A 113 -12.47 -5.92 3.58
CA LEU A 113 -11.74 -4.69 3.86
C LEU A 113 -12.59 -3.75 4.72
N SER A 114 -11.97 -3.19 5.77
CA SER A 114 -12.51 -2.10 6.57
C SER A 114 -11.54 -0.93 6.54
N VAL A 115 -12.04 0.25 6.16
CA VAL A 115 -11.25 1.48 6.10
C VAL A 115 -11.95 2.62 6.84
N GLY A 116 -11.15 3.52 7.40
CA GLY A 116 -11.61 4.70 8.14
C GLY A 116 -11.91 5.90 7.25
N SER A 117 -11.84 7.09 7.84
CA SER A 117 -12.04 8.36 7.14
C SER A 117 -11.01 8.55 6.04
N TYR A 118 -11.47 8.95 4.87
CA TYR A 118 -10.65 9.30 3.71
C TYR A 118 -10.05 10.71 3.84
N SER A 119 -8.83 10.89 3.35
CA SER A 119 -8.18 12.16 3.10
C SER A 119 -7.25 12.02 1.91
N GLY A 120 -7.31 12.91 0.92
CA GLY A 120 -6.46 12.81 -0.26
C GLY A 120 -6.98 13.60 -1.44
N ASN A 121 -6.16 13.65 -2.49
CA ASN A 121 -6.47 14.32 -3.75
C ASN A 121 -6.74 13.34 -4.90
N ALA A 122 -6.73 12.03 -4.64
CA ALA A 122 -6.96 10.97 -5.62
C ALA A 122 -8.43 10.78 -6.06
N GLY A 123 -9.32 11.72 -5.74
CA GLY A 123 -10.76 11.52 -5.88
C GLY A 123 -11.62 12.80 -5.86
N GLU A 124 -11.14 13.89 -6.46
CA GLU A 124 -12.05 14.97 -6.93
C GLU A 124 -12.29 14.84 -8.44
#